data_AF-A0A260AWS7-F1
#
_entry.id   AF-A0A260AWS7-F1
#
_cell.length_a   1.000
_cell.length_b   1.000
_cell.length_c   1.000
_cell.angle_alpha   90.00
_cell.angle_beta   90.00
_cell.angle_gamma   90.00
#
_symmetry.space_group_name_H-M   'P 1'
#
loop_
_entity.id
_entity.type
_entity.pdbx_description
1 polymer ?
#
loop_
_entity_poly.entity_id
_entity_poly.type
_entity_poly.pdbx_seq_one_letter_code
_entity_poly.pdbx_strand_id
1 'polypeptide(L)'
;MQNNYVATSSEQFVVVLSYLMWGCTLLGLLGMAYGAAMVFRPQYSGGGVSKALRICGGGLLFAIAATAVRVMLFPVSTEEATDLPSADPPAIPAAPAPPTVDAARDVPMDWTPLVWIVVVVLALALAAYLIVRTRSHVVDRRNAKKALEADYAAAHAVYSEVADAYAAYLADPYSIFIRPLLDDLTEPRTAAFIDAFAAMNDVRPEQCPDTAKRVQAFAVAAQKARTAWRSADGYARTMGLRVTSVKGQRTVRRIRSALGIALDTSATGQERETALRTVEELAAGIVTIPDRIYDNVKIAIETTTRKQLTS
;
A
#
# COMPACT_ATOMS: atom_id res chain seq x y z
N MET A 1 59.20 27.16 -44.79
CA MET A 1 58.50 26.51 -43.66
C MET A 1 57.07 27.04 -43.60
N GLN A 2 56.16 26.35 -42.90
CA GLN A 2 54.72 26.62 -42.76
C GLN A 2 53.87 26.65 -44.05
N ASN A 3 53.03 25.62 -44.24
CA ASN A 3 51.58 25.71 -44.56
C ASN A 3 50.96 24.34 -44.95
N ASN A 4 51.01 23.33 -44.06
CA ASN A 4 50.43 21.99 -44.32
C ASN A 4 49.68 21.37 -43.10
N TYR A 5 49.25 22.18 -42.12
CA TYR A 5 48.76 21.68 -40.82
C TYR A 5 47.29 21.99 -40.46
N VAL A 6 46.46 22.43 -41.42
CA VAL A 6 45.09 22.95 -41.12
C VAL A 6 43.96 22.02 -41.61
N ALA A 7 44.21 21.07 -42.52
CA ALA A 7 43.14 20.30 -43.17
C ALA A 7 42.52 19.16 -42.32
N THR A 8 43.18 18.69 -41.25
CA THR A 8 42.72 17.50 -40.51
C THR A 8 41.72 17.78 -39.39
N SER A 9 41.62 19.03 -38.90
CA SER A 9 40.74 19.37 -37.77
C SER A 9 39.26 19.53 -38.18
N SER A 10 38.99 19.99 -39.40
CA SER A 10 37.63 20.15 -39.93
C SER A 10 36.93 18.81 -40.16
N GLU A 11 37.59 17.84 -40.80
CA GLU A 11 37.01 16.53 -41.04
C GLU A 11 36.75 15.76 -39.74
N GLN A 12 37.70 15.79 -38.79
CA GLN A 12 37.48 15.20 -37.46
C GLN A 12 36.30 15.85 -36.73
N PHE A 13 36.12 17.17 -36.84
CA PHE A 13 34.97 17.86 -36.27
C PHE A 13 33.64 17.43 -36.91
N VAL A 14 33.58 17.28 -38.24
CA VAL A 14 32.39 16.80 -38.96
C VAL A 14 32.03 15.37 -38.55
N VAL A 15 33.03 14.49 -38.41
CA VAL A 15 32.83 13.10 -37.95
C VAL A 15 32.29 13.06 -36.51
N VAL A 16 32.87 13.84 -35.58
CA VAL A 16 32.38 13.93 -34.20
C VAL A 16 30.95 14.50 -34.14
N LEU A 17 30.66 15.54 -34.93
CA LEU A 17 29.33 16.14 -35.01
C LEU A 17 28.29 15.15 -35.56
N SER A 18 28.67 14.33 -36.55
CA SER A 18 27.83 13.25 -37.09
C SER A 18 27.51 12.20 -36.03
N TYR A 19 28.51 11.71 -35.29
CA TYR A 19 28.28 10.76 -34.19
C TYR A 19 27.41 11.35 -33.07
N LEU A 20 27.57 12.63 -32.74
CA LEU A 20 26.76 13.31 -31.73
C LEU A 20 25.30 13.46 -32.18
N MET A 21 25.05 13.77 -33.46
CA MET A 21 23.73 13.79 -34.07
C MET A 21 23.06 12.41 -34.04
N TRP A 22 23.78 11.35 -34.41
CA TRP A 22 23.28 9.97 -34.31
C TRP A 22 22.95 9.57 -32.87
N GLY A 23 23.82 9.91 -31.91
CA GLY A 23 23.58 9.71 -30.49
C GLY A 23 22.30 10.39 -30.00
N CYS A 24 22.08 11.66 -30.35
CA CYS A 24 20.86 12.40 -30.02
C CYS A 24 19.60 11.77 -30.62
N THR A 25 19.63 11.33 -31.89
CA THR A 25 18.46 10.66 -32.50
C THR A 25 18.14 9.32 -31.85
N LEU A 26 19.16 8.53 -31.50
CA LEU A 26 18.98 7.23 -30.85
C LEU A 26 18.46 7.38 -29.41
N LEU A 27 18.92 8.41 -28.68
CA LEU A 27 18.39 8.79 -27.37
C LEU A 27 16.91 9.21 -27.44
N GLY A 28 16.53 9.98 -28.47
CA GLY A 28 15.13 10.38 -28.72
C GLY A 28 14.20 9.19 -28.98
N LEU A 29 14.64 8.24 -29.82
CA LEU A 29 13.90 7.00 -30.11
C LEU A 29 13.74 6.12 -28.86
N LEU A 30 14.80 5.98 -28.04
CA LEU A 30 14.71 5.28 -26.75
C LEU A 30 13.73 5.95 -25.79
N GLY A 31 13.70 7.29 -25.75
CA GLY A 31 12.72 8.06 -24.97
C GLY A 31 11.28 7.79 -25.41
N MET A 32 11.01 7.75 -26.72
CA MET A 32 9.69 7.40 -27.26
C MET A 32 9.30 5.95 -26.98
N ALA A 33 10.21 4.99 -27.18
CA ALA A 33 9.97 3.58 -26.90
C ALA A 33 9.65 3.33 -25.42
N TYR A 34 10.39 3.98 -24.51
CA TYR A 34 10.12 3.92 -23.06
C TYR A 34 8.77 4.56 -22.69
N GLY A 35 8.42 5.70 -23.31
CA GLY A 35 7.11 6.34 -23.13
C GLY A 35 5.95 5.47 -23.60
N ALA A 36 6.05 4.89 -24.80
CA ALA A 36 5.07 3.96 -25.35
C ALA A 36 4.92 2.70 -24.48
N ALA A 37 6.04 2.13 -24.00
CA ALA A 37 6.03 0.98 -23.09
C ALA A 37 5.40 1.30 -21.71
N MET A 38 5.45 2.56 -21.26
CA MET A 38 4.69 3.00 -20.08
C MET A 38 3.19 3.09 -20.34
N VAL A 39 2.77 3.59 -21.51
CA VAL A 39 1.34 3.70 -21.90
C VAL A 39 0.71 2.33 -22.11
N PHE A 40 1.44 1.39 -22.71
CA PHE A 40 0.94 0.03 -22.97
C PHE A 40 0.98 -0.93 -21.75
N ARG A 41 1.51 -0.51 -20.60
CA ARG A 41 1.60 -1.37 -19.41
C ARG A 41 0.27 -1.29 -18.61
N PRO A 42 -0.56 -2.35 -18.57
CA PRO A 42 -1.91 -2.21 -18.04
C PRO A 42 -1.95 -2.07 -16.51
N GLN A 43 -2.82 -1.17 -16.04
CA GLN A 43 -3.60 -1.30 -14.80
C GLN A 43 -2.88 -1.63 -13.46
N TYR A 44 -1.77 -0.97 -13.09
CA TYR A 44 -1.27 -1.09 -11.70
C TYR A 44 -0.81 0.20 -10.98
N SER A 45 -0.99 1.38 -11.56
CA SER A 45 -0.83 2.64 -10.81
C SER A 45 -1.93 3.65 -11.17
N GLY A 46 -2.82 3.93 -10.23
CA GLY A 46 -3.80 5.03 -10.29
C GLY A 46 -3.18 6.44 -10.19
N GLY A 47 -1.99 6.63 -10.77
CA GLY A 47 -1.29 7.91 -10.84
C GLY A 47 -1.54 8.57 -12.20
N GLY A 48 -2.29 9.68 -12.19
CA GLY A 48 -2.92 10.28 -13.36
C GLY A 48 -2.10 10.41 -14.66
N VAL A 49 -2.82 10.21 -15.77
CA VAL A 49 -2.41 10.33 -17.18
C VAL A 49 -1.60 11.60 -17.49
N SER A 50 -1.80 12.68 -16.73
CA SER A 50 -1.10 13.96 -16.88
C SER A 50 0.44 13.88 -16.73
N LYS A 51 0.97 12.91 -15.97
CA LYS A 51 2.43 12.72 -15.87
C LYS A 51 3.04 12.03 -17.11
N ALA A 52 2.34 11.07 -17.69
CA ALA A 52 2.78 10.41 -18.92
C ALA A 52 2.79 11.39 -20.11
N LEU A 53 1.74 12.22 -20.23
CA LEU A 53 1.61 13.19 -21.31
C LEU A 53 2.74 14.24 -21.30
N ARG A 54 3.17 14.71 -20.12
CA ARG A 54 4.29 15.66 -19.98
C ARG A 54 5.64 15.07 -20.42
N ILE A 55 5.87 13.78 -20.23
CA ILE A 55 7.12 13.11 -20.62
C ILE A 55 7.13 12.84 -22.14
N CYS A 56 6.02 12.38 -22.72
CA CYS A 56 5.92 12.23 -24.18
C CYS A 56 6.03 13.55 -24.95
N GLY A 57 5.44 14.65 -24.43
CA GLY A 57 5.52 15.96 -25.07
C GLY A 57 6.96 16.50 -25.17
N GLY A 58 7.79 16.28 -24.14
CA GLY A 58 9.20 16.71 -24.14
C GLY A 58 10.06 15.99 -25.18
N GLY A 59 9.87 14.68 -25.34
CA GLY A 59 10.63 13.88 -26.32
C GLY A 59 10.33 14.24 -27.77
N LEU A 60 9.06 14.54 -28.10
CA LEU A 60 8.63 14.92 -29.44
C LEU A 60 9.27 16.24 -29.89
N LEU A 61 9.29 17.26 -29.01
CA LEU A 61 9.89 18.57 -29.31
C LEU A 61 11.40 18.48 -29.55
N PHE A 62 12.11 17.64 -28.79
CA PHE A 62 13.56 17.43 -28.98
C PHE A 62 13.87 16.73 -30.32
N ALA A 63 13.05 15.75 -30.71
CA ALA A 63 13.22 15.04 -31.98
C ALA A 63 12.98 15.96 -33.20
N ILE A 64 11.95 16.80 -33.15
CA ILE A 64 11.62 17.76 -34.23
C ILE A 64 12.69 18.87 -34.34
N ALA A 65 13.21 19.36 -33.22
CA ALA A 65 14.29 20.35 -33.23
C ALA A 65 15.57 19.80 -33.89
N ALA A 66 15.94 18.55 -33.59
CA ALA A 66 17.13 17.92 -34.16
C ALA A 66 17.02 17.70 -35.69
N THR A 67 15.85 17.31 -36.21
CA THR A 67 15.65 17.18 -37.66
C THR A 67 15.60 18.52 -38.37
N ALA A 68 14.98 19.55 -37.78
CA ALA A 68 14.96 20.90 -38.36
C ALA A 68 16.37 21.49 -38.52
N VAL A 69 17.22 21.34 -37.49
CA VAL A 69 18.63 21.77 -37.54
C VAL A 69 19.42 21.03 -38.63
N ARG A 70 19.14 19.75 -38.86
CA ARG A 70 19.81 18.95 -39.92
C ARG A 70 19.45 19.42 -41.33
N VAL A 71 18.19 19.83 -41.55
CA VAL A 71 17.73 20.36 -42.84
C VAL A 71 18.30 21.74 -43.13
N MET A 72 18.53 22.59 -42.11
CA MET A 72 19.14 23.91 -42.31
C MET A 72 20.67 23.90 -42.45
N LEU A 73 21.39 22.95 -41.84
CA LEU A 73 22.86 22.96 -41.86
C LEU A 73 23.51 22.21 -43.03
N PHE A 74 22.78 21.33 -43.71
CA PHE A 74 23.32 20.52 -44.82
C PHE A 74 22.39 20.52 -46.03
N PRO A 75 22.32 21.62 -46.82
CA PRO A 75 21.88 21.52 -48.20
C PRO A 75 22.85 20.59 -48.95
N VAL A 76 22.35 19.51 -49.52
CA VAL A 76 23.14 18.63 -50.38
C VAL A 76 23.43 19.38 -51.68
N SER A 77 24.66 19.89 -51.80
CA SER A 77 25.15 20.51 -53.03
C SER A 77 25.43 19.42 -54.06
N THR A 78 24.51 19.27 -55.01
CA THR A 78 24.69 18.41 -56.19
C THR A 78 25.28 19.25 -57.32
N GLU A 79 26.59 19.51 -57.27
CA GLU A 79 27.31 20.19 -58.37
C GLU A 79 28.27 19.22 -59.07
N GLU A 80 27.81 18.73 -60.23
CA GLU A 80 28.62 18.02 -61.22
C GLU A 80 29.25 19.05 -62.16
N ALA A 81 30.41 19.59 -61.77
CA ALA A 81 31.11 20.59 -62.55
C ALA A 81 31.81 19.95 -63.78
N THR A 82 31.20 20.10 -64.95
CA THR A 82 31.84 19.79 -66.24
C THR A 82 32.61 21.02 -66.71
N ASP A 83 33.94 20.97 -66.70
CA ASP A 83 34.79 22.02 -67.28
C ASP A 83 35.81 21.44 -68.27
N LEU A 84 35.87 22.03 -69.46
CA LEU A 84 36.66 21.60 -70.61
C LEU A 84 37.96 22.41 -70.74
N PRO A 85 39.12 21.80 -71.08
CA PRO A 85 40.29 22.52 -71.57
C PRO A 85 40.43 22.46 -73.11
N SER A 86 40.98 23.54 -73.68
CA SER A 86 41.23 23.72 -75.13
C SER A 86 42.36 22.85 -75.71
N ALA A 87 42.32 22.61 -77.02
CA ALA A 87 43.43 22.07 -77.84
C ALA A 87 44.36 23.22 -78.33
N ASP A 88 45.53 23.06 -78.99
CA ASP A 88 46.34 21.93 -79.50
C ASP A 88 47.75 22.50 -79.90
N PRO A 89 48.64 21.85 -80.70
CA PRO A 89 49.36 20.55 -80.62
C PRO A 89 50.91 20.82 -80.64
N PRO A 90 51.84 20.00 -81.23
CA PRO A 90 51.97 18.53 -81.39
C PRO A 90 53.33 17.95 -80.87
N ALA A 91 53.39 16.65 -80.53
CA ALA A 91 54.59 15.80 -80.66
C ALA A 91 54.26 14.27 -80.64
N ILE A 92 55.04 13.46 -81.35
CA ILE A 92 54.83 12.03 -81.68
C ILE A 92 56.11 11.24 -81.25
N PRO A 93 56.17 9.90 -81.11
CA PRO A 93 55.27 8.88 -80.54
C PRO A 93 55.91 8.07 -79.36
N ALA A 94 55.16 7.23 -78.63
CA ALA A 94 55.73 6.10 -77.88
C ALA A 94 54.79 4.88 -77.75
N ALA A 95 55.41 3.69 -77.78
CA ALA A 95 54.82 2.35 -77.89
C ALA A 95 53.80 1.92 -76.80
N PRO A 96 52.95 0.90 -77.08
CA PRO A 96 51.94 0.42 -76.12
C PRO A 96 52.55 -0.36 -74.95
N ALA A 97 52.16 0.00 -73.73
CA ALA A 97 52.34 -0.83 -72.54
C ALA A 97 51.18 -1.85 -72.41
N PRO A 98 51.40 -3.06 -71.88
CA PRO A 98 50.35 -4.06 -71.72
C PRO A 98 49.31 -3.62 -70.68
N PRO A 99 48.04 -4.10 -70.78
CA PRO A 99 47.01 -3.77 -69.81
C PRO A 99 47.34 -4.40 -68.45
N THR A 100 47.71 -3.56 -67.48
CA THR A 100 47.74 -3.94 -66.08
C THR A 100 46.31 -4.24 -65.65
N VAL A 101 45.98 -5.53 -65.48
CA VAL A 101 44.72 -5.92 -64.85
C VAL A 101 44.85 -5.58 -63.37
N ASP A 102 44.29 -4.44 -62.96
CA ASP A 102 44.10 -4.12 -61.55
C ASP A 102 43.18 -5.17 -60.93
N ALA A 103 43.80 -6.13 -60.24
CA ALA A 103 43.09 -7.04 -59.36
C ALA A 103 42.47 -6.20 -58.24
N ALA A 104 41.16 -5.94 -58.35
CA ALA A 104 40.41 -5.19 -57.37
C ALA A 104 40.68 -5.78 -55.98
N ARG A 105 41.33 -5.00 -55.12
CA ARG A 105 41.63 -5.43 -53.75
C ARG A 105 40.31 -5.65 -53.03
N ASP A 106 40.05 -6.88 -52.60
CA ASP A 106 39.01 -7.17 -51.62
C ASP A 106 39.28 -6.36 -50.35
N VAL A 107 38.59 -5.23 -50.21
CA VAL A 107 38.65 -4.41 -49.00
C VAL A 107 37.92 -5.20 -47.90
N PRO A 108 38.59 -5.60 -46.81
CA PRO A 108 37.93 -6.35 -45.75
C PRO A 108 36.78 -5.52 -45.18
N MET A 109 35.57 -6.07 -45.24
CA MET A 109 34.37 -5.38 -44.76
C MET A 109 34.49 -5.10 -43.26
N ASP A 110 34.44 -3.83 -42.88
CA ASP A 110 34.58 -3.43 -41.47
C ASP A 110 33.26 -3.64 -40.71
N TRP A 111 33.21 -4.75 -39.98
CA TRP A 111 32.06 -5.12 -39.13
C TRP A 111 32.03 -4.37 -37.78
N THR A 112 33.06 -3.57 -37.45
CA THR A 112 33.20 -2.90 -36.15
C THR A 112 31.98 -2.08 -35.74
N PRO A 113 31.33 -1.28 -36.61
CA PRO A 113 30.12 -0.53 -36.24
C PRO A 113 28.95 -1.42 -35.83
N LEU A 114 28.79 -2.58 -36.48
CA LEU A 114 27.69 -3.51 -36.21
C LEU A 114 27.88 -4.21 -34.84
N VAL A 115 29.12 -4.56 -34.51
CA VAL A 115 29.48 -5.08 -33.17
C VAL A 115 29.11 -4.08 -32.07
N TRP A 116 29.45 -2.80 -32.23
CA TRP A 116 29.09 -1.76 -31.25
C TRP A 116 27.58 -1.57 -31.09
N ILE A 117 26.80 -1.62 -32.18
CA ILE A 117 25.33 -1.55 -32.10
C ILE A 117 24.78 -2.72 -31.28
N VAL A 118 25.24 -3.95 -31.54
CA VAL A 118 24.81 -5.15 -30.77
C VAL A 118 25.18 -5.03 -29.29
N VAL A 119 26.39 -4.56 -28.97
CA VAL A 119 26.83 -4.33 -27.58
C VAL A 119 25.96 -3.29 -26.87
N VAL A 120 25.64 -2.16 -27.52
CA VAL A 120 24.77 -1.11 -26.94
C VAL A 120 23.35 -1.63 -26.72
N VAL A 121 22.78 -2.37 -27.68
CA VAL A 121 21.44 -2.97 -27.54
C VAL A 121 21.40 -3.99 -26.40
N LEU A 122 22.40 -4.86 -26.28
CA LEU A 122 22.51 -5.83 -25.17
C LEU A 122 22.68 -5.13 -23.81
N ALA A 123 23.51 -4.08 -23.73
CA ALA A 123 23.70 -3.31 -22.51
C ALA A 123 22.40 -2.61 -22.06
N LEU A 124 21.65 -2.02 -22.99
CA LEU A 124 20.35 -1.41 -22.72
C LEU A 124 19.29 -2.43 -22.29
N ALA A 125 19.24 -3.59 -22.96
CA ALA A 125 18.33 -4.68 -22.60
C ALA A 125 18.63 -5.23 -21.19
N LEU A 126 19.91 -5.42 -20.86
CA LEU A 126 20.35 -5.85 -19.53
C LEU A 126 20.01 -4.79 -18.45
N ALA A 127 20.27 -3.51 -18.72
CA ALA A 127 19.92 -2.42 -17.81
C ALA A 127 18.40 -2.37 -17.57
N ALA A 128 17.58 -2.45 -18.62
CA ALA A 128 16.13 -2.50 -18.52
C ALA A 128 15.64 -3.73 -17.70
N TYR A 129 16.22 -4.90 -17.94
CA TYR A 129 15.92 -6.12 -17.18
C TYR A 129 16.25 -5.96 -15.69
N LEU A 130 17.42 -5.44 -15.35
CA LEU A 130 17.84 -5.20 -13.96
C LEU A 130 16.93 -4.15 -13.27
N ILE A 131 16.55 -3.08 -13.97
CA ILE A 131 15.59 -2.07 -13.45
C ILE A 131 14.22 -2.71 -13.19
N VAL A 132 13.72 -3.56 -14.10
CA VAL A 132 12.42 -4.23 -13.91
C VAL A 132 12.49 -5.23 -12.75
N ARG A 133 13.54 -6.05 -12.66
CA ARG A 133 13.72 -7.07 -11.62
C ARG A 133 13.94 -6.48 -10.22
N THR A 134 14.72 -5.42 -10.10
CA THR A 134 14.89 -4.70 -8.83
C THR A 134 13.58 -4.03 -8.40
N ARG A 135 12.84 -3.42 -9.34
CA ARG A 135 11.52 -2.84 -9.07
C ARG A 135 10.48 -3.88 -8.67
N SER A 136 10.41 -5.05 -9.31
CA SER A 136 9.44 -6.09 -8.93
C SER A 136 9.68 -6.53 -7.50
N HIS A 137 10.91 -6.93 -7.13
CA HIS A 137 11.22 -7.34 -5.76
C HIS A 137 10.92 -6.26 -4.69
N VAL A 138 11.07 -4.97 -5.01
CA VAL A 138 10.69 -3.87 -4.10
C VAL A 138 9.17 -3.68 -4.03
N VAL A 139 8.45 -3.81 -5.14
CA VAL A 139 6.99 -3.75 -5.18
C VAL A 139 6.37 -4.95 -4.46
N ASP A 140 6.88 -6.15 -4.67
CA ASP A 140 6.42 -7.39 -4.02
C ASP A 140 6.53 -7.29 -2.50
N ARG A 141 7.69 -6.82 -1.98
CA ARG A 141 7.89 -6.56 -0.54
C ARG A 141 6.91 -5.53 0.02
N ARG A 142 6.65 -4.44 -0.72
CA ARG A 142 5.67 -3.40 -0.32
C ARG A 142 4.24 -3.93 -0.33
N ASN A 143 3.88 -4.74 -1.32
CA ASN A 143 2.56 -5.35 -1.44
C ASN A 143 2.33 -6.39 -0.34
N ALA A 144 3.34 -7.23 -0.04
CA ALA A 144 3.29 -8.18 1.07
C ALA A 144 3.12 -7.48 2.43
N LYS A 145 3.86 -6.38 2.67
CA LYS A 145 3.68 -5.59 3.90
C LYS A 145 2.27 -4.97 4.00
N LYS A 146 1.76 -4.40 2.90
CA LYS A 146 0.40 -3.84 2.86
C LYS A 146 -0.69 -4.89 3.07
N ALA A 147 -0.53 -6.09 2.50
CA ALA A 147 -1.47 -7.20 2.71
C ALA A 147 -1.49 -7.60 4.20
N LEU A 148 -0.31 -7.76 4.80
CA LEU A 148 -0.16 -8.07 6.22
C LEU A 148 -0.75 -6.97 7.14
N GLU A 149 -0.57 -5.70 6.79
CA GLU A 149 -1.20 -4.56 7.50
C GLU A 149 -2.73 -4.57 7.36
N ALA A 150 -3.26 -4.92 6.19
CA ALA A 150 -4.70 -5.05 5.95
C ALA A 150 -5.31 -6.25 6.70
N ASP A 151 -4.65 -7.40 6.70
CA ASP A 151 -5.04 -8.60 7.45
C ASP A 151 -5.05 -8.30 8.96
N TYR A 152 -4.05 -7.58 9.46
CA TYR A 152 -4.00 -7.13 10.86
C TYR A 152 -5.13 -6.15 11.19
N ALA A 153 -5.39 -5.15 10.34
CA ALA A 153 -6.49 -4.22 10.52
C ALA A 153 -7.86 -4.93 10.53
N ALA A 154 -8.06 -5.93 9.67
CA ALA A 154 -9.28 -6.74 9.64
C ALA A 154 -9.45 -7.58 10.93
N ALA A 155 -8.37 -8.21 11.42
CA ALA A 155 -8.37 -8.94 12.68
C ALA A 155 -8.65 -8.00 13.88
N HIS A 156 -8.05 -6.81 13.88
CA HIS A 156 -8.26 -5.81 14.93
C HIS A 156 -9.70 -5.26 14.90
N ALA A 157 -10.32 -5.09 13.73
CA ALA A 157 -11.72 -4.68 13.64
C ALA A 157 -12.69 -5.72 14.23
N VAL A 158 -12.38 -7.02 14.08
CA VAL A 158 -13.13 -8.09 14.75
C VAL A 158 -12.90 -8.08 16.26
N TYR A 159 -11.65 -7.86 16.70
CA TYR A 159 -11.34 -7.68 18.12
C TYR A 159 -12.15 -6.53 18.74
N SER A 160 -12.18 -5.35 18.10
CA SER A 160 -12.93 -4.19 18.61
C SER A 160 -14.44 -4.44 18.60
N GLU A 161 -15.01 -5.08 17.56
CA GLU A 161 -16.44 -5.46 17.57
C GLU A 161 -16.82 -6.25 18.82
N VAL A 162 -15.98 -7.23 19.23
CA VAL A 162 -16.25 -8.07 20.40
C VAL A 162 -15.96 -7.34 21.70
N ALA A 163 -14.82 -6.63 21.78
CA ALA A 163 -14.42 -5.88 22.96
C ALA A 163 -15.43 -4.76 23.28
N ASP A 164 -15.85 -3.99 22.28
CA ASP A 164 -16.83 -2.90 22.43
C ASP A 164 -18.21 -3.44 22.78
N ALA A 165 -18.65 -4.55 22.16
CA ALA A 165 -19.94 -5.17 22.48
C ALA A 165 -19.98 -5.75 23.90
N TYR A 166 -18.89 -6.35 24.36
CA TYR A 166 -18.77 -6.85 25.73
C TYR A 166 -18.63 -5.70 26.74
N ALA A 167 -17.79 -4.69 26.45
CA ALA A 167 -17.66 -3.49 27.28
C ALA A 167 -18.99 -2.73 27.41
N ALA A 168 -19.77 -2.59 26.34
CA ALA A 168 -21.11 -1.99 26.38
C ALA A 168 -22.11 -2.79 27.22
N TYR A 169 -21.95 -4.12 27.31
CA TYR A 169 -22.70 -4.95 28.24
C TYR A 169 -22.25 -4.72 29.70
N LEU A 170 -20.95 -4.71 29.97
CA LEU A 170 -20.40 -4.47 31.32
C LEU A 170 -20.72 -3.06 31.84
N ALA A 171 -20.77 -2.06 30.96
CA ALA A 171 -21.01 -0.66 31.29
C ALA A 171 -22.49 -0.32 31.55
N ASP A 172 -23.44 -1.14 31.08
CA ASP A 172 -24.86 -1.00 31.40
C ASP A 172 -25.21 -1.83 32.66
N PRO A 173 -25.43 -1.20 33.83
CA PRO A 173 -25.77 -1.93 35.06
C PRO A 173 -27.16 -2.57 35.02
N TYR A 174 -28.03 -2.20 34.06
CA TYR A 174 -29.34 -2.84 33.87
C TYR A 174 -29.29 -4.03 32.91
N SER A 175 -28.15 -4.27 32.24
CA SER A 175 -27.99 -5.34 31.25
C SER A 175 -28.24 -6.73 31.83
N ILE A 176 -27.95 -6.92 33.12
CA ILE A 176 -28.24 -8.11 33.93
C ILE A 176 -29.71 -8.54 33.86
N PHE A 177 -30.66 -7.59 33.83
CA PHE A 177 -32.09 -7.92 33.76
C PHE A 177 -32.54 -8.38 32.36
N ILE A 178 -31.70 -8.17 31.34
CA ILE A 178 -31.97 -8.54 29.95
C ILE A 178 -31.19 -9.81 29.57
N ARG A 179 -29.95 -9.94 30.06
CA ARG A 179 -28.98 -10.98 29.70
C ARG A 179 -28.25 -11.54 30.93
N PRO A 180 -28.96 -12.10 31.93
CA PRO A 180 -28.34 -12.54 33.19
C PRO A 180 -27.31 -13.66 32.99
N LEU A 181 -27.51 -14.53 31.99
CA LEU A 181 -26.61 -15.66 31.73
C LEU A 181 -25.21 -15.26 31.24
N LEU A 182 -24.99 -14.01 30.81
CA LEU A 182 -23.65 -13.51 30.48
C LEU A 182 -22.79 -13.25 31.73
N ASP A 183 -23.39 -13.23 32.92
CA ASP A 183 -22.70 -13.14 34.21
C ASP A 183 -22.45 -14.51 34.87
N ASP A 184 -23.12 -15.56 34.37
CA ASP A 184 -23.05 -16.90 34.93
C ASP A 184 -21.91 -17.69 34.27
N LEU A 185 -20.79 -17.84 34.98
CA LEU A 185 -19.64 -18.65 34.53
C LEU A 185 -19.91 -20.16 34.56
N THR A 186 -21.03 -20.61 35.13
CA THR A 186 -21.45 -22.02 35.06
C THR A 186 -22.20 -22.34 33.77
N GLU A 187 -22.74 -21.33 33.06
CA GLU A 187 -23.34 -21.48 31.73
C GLU A 187 -22.23 -21.78 30.69
N PRO A 188 -22.24 -22.97 30.03
CA PRO A 188 -21.14 -23.38 29.16
C PRO A 188 -20.85 -22.42 28.00
N ARG A 189 -21.86 -21.70 27.49
CA ARG A 189 -21.64 -20.71 26.41
C ARG A 189 -20.90 -19.48 26.89
N THR A 190 -21.19 -19.03 28.12
CA THR A 190 -20.54 -17.87 28.74
C THR A 190 -19.10 -18.22 29.10
N ALA A 191 -18.86 -19.37 29.74
CA ALA A 191 -17.51 -19.89 29.98
C ALA A 191 -16.69 -19.97 28.68
N ALA A 192 -17.23 -20.59 27.62
CA ALA A 192 -16.56 -20.70 26.33
C ALA A 192 -16.29 -19.34 25.64
N PHE A 193 -17.10 -18.31 25.91
CA PHE A 193 -16.82 -16.95 25.47
C PHE A 193 -15.67 -16.33 26.28
N ILE A 194 -15.69 -16.44 27.60
CA ILE A 194 -14.64 -15.88 28.48
C ILE A 194 -13.29 -16.52 28.16
N ASP A 195 -13.22 -17.84 28.01
CA ASP A 195 -12.01 -18.56 27.58
C ASP A 195 -11.50 -18.09 26.21
N ALA A 196 -12.40 -17.91 25.24
CA ALA A 196 -12.04 -17.45 23.90
C ALA A 196 -11.60 -15.97 23.89
N PHE A 197 -12.19 -15.14 24.74
CA PHE A 197 -11.83 -13.73 24.90
C PHE A 197 -10.49 -13.56 25.61
N ALA A 198 -10.20 -14.37 26.64
CA ALA A 198 -8.89 -14.43 27.27
C ALA A 198 -7.81 -14.86 26.25
N ALA A 199 -8.01 -16.00 25.58
CA ALA A 199 -7.07 -16.51 24.57
C ALA A 199 -6.84 -15.53 23.40
N MET A 200 -7.85 -14.73 23.03
CA MET A 200 -7.71 -13.65 22.05
C MET A 200 -6.82 -12.50 22.56
N ASN A 201 -6.95 -12.11 23.83
CA ASN A 201 -6.14 -11.07 24.43
C ASN A 201 -4.68 -11.52 24.64
N ASP A 202 -4.45 -12.78 25.03
CA ASP A 202 -3.10 -13.33 25.22
C ASP A 202 -2.25 -13.31 23.94
N VAL A 203 -2.87 -13.51 22.77
CA VAL A 203 -2.18 -13.49 21.47
C VAL A 203 -2.20 -12.13 20.78
N ARG A 204 -2.92 -11.13 21.34
CA ARG A 204 -3.11 -9.81 20.74
C ARG A 204 -1.79 -9.04 20.71
N PRO A 205 -1.22 -8.72 19.53
CA PRO A 205 -0.06 -7.85 19.46
C PRO A 205 -0.50 -6.38 19.63
N GLU A 206 0.31 -5.57 20.31
CA GLU A 206 0.04 -4.13 20.49
C GLU A 206 0.13 -3.34 19.18
N GLN A 207 0.93 -3.83 18.23
CA GLN A 207 1.22 -3.22 16.95
C GLN A 207 1.24 -4.31 15.87
N CYS A 208 1.11 -3.92 14.60
CA CYS A 208 1.15 -4.85 13.46
C CYS A 208 2.46 -5.67 13.46
N PRO A 209 2.42 -7.00 13.63
CA PRO A 209 3.62 -7.82 13.79
C PRO A 209 4.25 -8.19 12.44
N ASP A 210 5.59 -8.25 12.35
CA ASP A 210 6.33 -8.50 11.10
C ASP A 210 6.07 -9.87 10.42
N THR A 211 5.26 -10.74 11.01
CA THR A 211 5.06 -12.12 10.53
C THR A 211 3.58 -12.45 10.35
N ALA A 212 3.22 -12.90 9.13
CA ALA A 212 1.86 -13.31 8.78
C ALA A 212 1.30 -14.38 9.73
N LYS A 213 2.15 -15.29 10.24
CA LYS A 213 1.77 -16.31 11.23
C LYS A 213 1.17 -15.70 12.52
N ARG A 214 1.71 -14.58 13.01
CA ARG A 214 1.19 -13.90 14.20
C ARG A 214 -0.13 -13.18 13.91
N VAL A 215 -0.23 -12.50 12.76
CA VAL A 215 -1.50 -11.90 12.30
C VAL A 215 -2.59 -12.96 12.17
N GLN A 216 -2.28 -14.10 11.54
CA GLN A 216 -3.22 -15.21 11.36
C GLN A 216 -3.65 -15.82 12.70
N ALA A 217 -2.72 -16.03 13.64
CA ALA A 217 -3.05 -16.55 14.97
C ALA A 217 -4.01 -15.62 15.73
N PHE A 218 -3.75 -14.30 15.68
CA PHE A 218 -4.65 -13.29 16.25
C PHE A 218 -6.02 -13.27 15.54
N ALA A 219 -6.06 -13.31 14.20
CA ALA A 219 -7.30 -13.34 13.42
C ALA A 219 -8.17 -14.56 13.75
N VAL A 220 -7.56 -15.75 13.90
CA VAL A 220 -8.25 -16.98 14.29
C VAL A 220 -8.81 -16.87 15.71
N ALA A 221 -8.02 -16.36 16.66
CA ALA A 221 -8.47 -16.17 18.04
C ALA A 221 -9.61 -15.13 18.14
N ALA A 222 -9.50 -14.01 17.42
CA ALA A 222 -10.53 -12.98 17.37
C ALA A 222 -11.84 -13.49 16.76
N GLN A 223 -11.77 -14.25 15.66
CA GLN A 223 -12.97 -14.85 15.08
C GLN A 223 -13.57 -15.96 15.96
N LYS A 224 -12.76 -16.71 16.72
CA LYS A 224 -13.25 -17.65 17.75
C LYS A 224 -14.00 -16.91 18.86
N ALA A 225 -13.42 -15.84 19.42
CA ALA A 225 -14.06 -14.99 20.43
C ALA A 225 -15.38 -14.39 19.94
N ARG A 226 -15.41 -13.88 18.69
CA ARG A 226 -16.62 -13.34 18.05
C ARG A 226 -17.73 -14.38 17.90
N THR A 227 -17.39 -15.60 17.49
CA THR A 227 -18.36 -16.70 17.36
C THR A 227 -18.90 -17.12 18.74
N ALA A 228 -18.03 -17.23 19.74
CA ALA A 228 -18.44 -17.56 21.11
C ALA A 228 -19.34 -16.45 21.72
N TRP A 229 -18.95 -15.18 21.57
CA TRP A 229 -19.74 -14.02 22.00
C TRP A 229 -21.15 -14.04 21.40
N ARG A 230 -21.28 -14.23 20.08
CA ARG A 230 -22.60 -14.29 19.40
C ARG A 230 -23.45 -15.46 19.89
N SER A 231 -22.83 -16.60 20.22
CA SER A 231 -23.53 -17.76 20.79
C SER A 231 -24.02 -17.48 22.22
N ALA A 232 -23.19 -16.84 23.05
CA ALA A 232 -23.50 -16.49 24.43
C ALA A 232 -24.55 -15.36 24.52
N ASP A 233 -24.32 -14.21 23.87
CA ASP A 233 -25.25 -13.07 23.84
C ASP A 233 -26.58 -13.44 23.20
N GLY A 234 -26.56 -14.19 22.09
CA GLY A 234 -27.77 -14.71 21.45
C GLY A 234 -28.59 -15.63 22.36
N TYR A 235 -27.93 -16.54 23.09
CA TYR A 235 -28.59 -17.41 24.05
C TYR A 235 -29.12 -16.65 25.27
N ALA A 236 -28.31 -15.76 25.85
CA ALA A 236 -28.66 -14.94 27.00
C ALA A 236 -29.85 -14.01 26.71
N ARG A 237 -29.95 -13.44 25.50
CA ARG A 237 -31.15 -12.70 25.05
C ARG A 237 -32.38 -13.59 24.84
N THR A 238 -32.19 -14.80 24.33
CA THR A 238 -33.29 -15.73 24.02
C THR A 238 -33.88 -16.34 25.30
N MET A 239 -33.05 -16.64 26.30
CA MET A 239 -33.51 -17.03 27.62
C MET A 239 -34.03 -15.81 28.40
N GLY A 240 -33.22 -14.75 28.48
CA GLY A 240 -33.51 -13.56 29.27
C GLY A 240 -33.74 -13.84 30.75
N LEU A 241 -34.25 -12.85 31.47
CA LEU A 241 -34.71 -13.02 32.85
C LEU A 241 -36.13 -13.63 32.85
N ARG A 242 -36.23 -14.97 32.91
CA ARG A 242 -37.48 -15.76 32.78
C ARG A 242 -38.42 -15.66 33.99
N VAL A 243 -38.80 -14.45 34.38
CA VAL A 243 -39.68 -14.18 35.53
C VAL A 243 -41.14 -14.12 35.09
N THR A 244 -41.83 -15.26 35.17
CA THR A 244 -43.22 -15.44 34.74
C THR A 244 -44.26 -15.10 35.80
N SER A 245 -43.91 -15.12 37.10
CA SER A 245 -44.86 -14.86 38.18
C SER A 245 -45.07 -13.36 38.42
N VAL A 246 -46.31 -12.95 38.70
CA VAL A 246 -46.66 -11.54 39.02
C VAL A 246 -45.88 -11.03 40.24
N LYS A 247 -45.65 -11.89 41.24
CA LYS A 247 -44.82 -11.57 42.40
C LYS A 247 -43.38 -11.28 41.98
N GLY A 248 -42.76 -12.16 41.19
CA GLY A 248 -41.40 -11.96 40.69
C GLY A 248 -41.27 -10.70 39.83
N GLN A 249 -42.23 -10.43 38.94
CA GLN A 249 -42.22 -9.21 38.12
C GLN A 249 -42.29 -7.93 38.97
N ARG A 250 -43.07 -7.94 40.06
CA ARG A 250 -43.08 -6.84 41.04
C ARG A 250 -41.73 -6.72 41.76
N THR A 251 -41.09 -7.82 42.14
CA THR A 251 -39.75 -7.80 42.76
C THR A 251 -38.71 -7.23 41.80
N VAL A 252 -38.65 -7.69 40.53
CA VAL A 252 -37.71 -7.15 39.53
C VAL A 252 -37.90 -5.64 39.32
N ARG A 253 -39.14 -5.14 39.29
CA ARG A 253 -39.42 -3.69 39.22
C ARG A 253 -38.88 -2.94 40.45
N ARG A 254 -39.00 -3.52 41.65
CA ARG A 254 -38.44 -2.94 42.88
C ARG A 254 -36.91 -2.94 42.88
N ILE A 255 -36.26 -4.05 42.50
CA ILE A 255 -34.80 -4.12 42.35
C ILE A 255 -34.32 -3.04 41.37
N ARG A 256 -34.96 -2.93 40.19
CA ARG A 256 -34.62 -1.90 39.20
C ARG A 256 -34.76 -0.48 39.74
N SER A 257 -35.80 -0.20 40.52
CA SER A 257 -36.02 1.11 41.14
C SER A 257 -34.97 1.43 42.21
N ALA A 258 -34.63 0.45 43.05
CA ALA A 258 -33.63 0.61 44.09
C ALA A 258 -32.22 0.75 43.49
N LEU A 259 -31.88 -0.01 42.44
CA LEU A 259 -30.63 0.17 41.70
C LEU A 259 -30.52 1.56 41.06
N GLY A 260 -31.64 2.11 40.57
CA GLY A 260 -31.71 3.49 40.09
C GLY A 260 -31.32 4.51 41.14
N ILE A 261 -31.84 4.39 42.36
CA ILE A 261 -31.45 5.24 43.49
C ILE A 261 -29.98 5.01 43.86
N ALA A 262 -29.53 3.75 43.97
CA ALA A 262 -28.16 3.42 44.33
C ALA A 262 -27.10 4.00 43.37
N LEU A 263 -27.45 4.18 42.09
CA LEU A 263 -26.59 4.76 41.07
C LEU A 263 -26.77 6.28 40.87
N ASP A 264 -27.80 6.90 41.45
CA ASP A 264 -28.08 8.32 41.30
C ASP A 264 -27.06 9.16 42.08
N THR A 265 -26.20 9.89 41.38
CA THR A 265 -25.18 10.76 42.00
C THR A 265 -25.74 11.98 42.73
N SER A 266 -27.02 12.32 42.53
CA SER A 266 -27.73 13.39 43.25
C SER A 266 -28.34 12.95 44.58
N ALA A 267 -28.56 11.64 44.78
CA ALA A 267 -29.02 11.09 46.04
C ALA A 267 -27.90 11.10 47.11
N THR A 268 -28.28 11.16 48.38
CA THR A 268 -27.32 11.15 49.50
C THR A 268 -26.65 9.79 49.65
N GLY A 269 -25.44 9.75 50.23
CA GLY A 269 -24.72 8.48 50.45
C GLY A 269 -25.53 7.44 51.22
N GLN A 270 -26.29 7.87 52.23
CA GLN A 270 -27.12 7.00 53.08
C GLN A 270 -28.34 6.42 52.34
N GLU A 271 -29.01 7.22 51.50
CA GLU A 271 -30.11 6.72 50.64
C GLU A 271 -29.59 5.66 49.67
N ARG A 272 -28.41 5.87 49.11
CA ARG A 272 -27.78 4.98 48.12
C ARG A 272 -27.30 3.66 48.72
N GLU A 273 -26.71 3.70 49.91
CA GLU A 273 -26.37 2.49 50.67
C GLU A 273 -27.62 1.69 51.06
N THR A 274 -28.67 2.37 51.52
CA THR A 274 -29.97 1.74 51.84
C THR A 274 -30.62 1.10 50.60
N ALA A 275 -30.52 1.78 49.45
CA ALA A 275 -31.01 1.27 48.18
C ALA A 275 -30.18 0.07 47.68
N LEU A 276 -28.86 0.04 47.88
CA LEU A 276 -28.00 -1.11 47.57
C LEU A 276 -28.36 -2.33 48.43
N ARG A 277 -28.54 -2.16 49.74
CA ARG A 277 -29.01 -3.23 50.64
C ARG A 277 -30.38 -3.77 50.22
N THR A 278 -31.29 -2.89 49.80
CA THR A 278 -32.60 -3.27 49.24
C THR A 278 -32.46 -4.07 47.93
N VAL A 279 -31.46 -3.75 47.11
CA VAL A 279 -31.14 -4.51 45.88
C VAL A 279 -30.66 -5.92 46.23
N GLU A 280 -29.74 -6.07 47.19
CA GLU A 280 -29.24 -7.36 47.70
C GLU A 280 -30.38 -8.25 48.22
N GLU A 281 -31.16 -7.75 49.19
CA GLU A 281 -32.25 -8.47 49.85
C GLU A 281 -33.30 -8.99 48.87
N LEU A 282 -33.65 -8.19 47.86
CA LEU A 282 -34.67 -8.55 46.87
C LEU A 282 -34.13 -9.46 45.76
N ALA A 283 -32.83 -9.40 45.46
CA ALA A 283 -32.21 -10.16 44.38
C ALA A 283 -31.81 -11.58 44.80
N ALA A 284 -31.48 -11.80 46.08
CA ALA A 284 -30.99 -13.08 46.64
C ALA A 284 -31.88 -14.32 46.35
N GLY A 285 -33.15 -14.13 45.98
CA GLY A 285 -34.08 -15.21 45.58
C GLY A 285 -34.49 -15.22 44.09
N ILE A 286 -33.89 -14.39 43.22
CA ILE A 286 -34.30 -14.25 41.81
C ILE A 286 -33.10 -14.11 40.85
N VAL A 287 -32.07 -13.34 41.20
CA VAL A 287 -30.92 -13.04 40.32
C VAL A 287 -29.65 -12.88 41.17
N THR A 288 -28.59 -13.62 40.85
CA THR A 288 -27.25 -13.35 41.39
C THR A 288 -26.74 -12.04 40.81
N ILE A 289 -26.46 -11.04 41.66
CA ILE A 289 -25.90 -9.76 41.22
C ILE A 289 -24.36 -9.88 41.16
N PRO A 290 -23.72 -9.52 40.04
CA PRO A 290 -22.26 -9.56 39.90
C PRO A 290 -21.55 -8.50 40.72
N ASP A 291 -20.35 -8.83 41.20
CA ASP A 291 -19.42 -7.96 41.94
C ASP A 291 -19.25 -6.57 41.28
N ARG A 292 -19.16 -6.51 39.94
CA ARG A 292 -19.00 -5.24 39.20
C ARG A 292 -20.12 -4.21 39.44
N ILE A 293 -21.33 -4.66 39.81
CA ILE A 293 -22.45 -3.74 40.10
C ILE A 293 -22.21 -3.05 41.46
N TYR A 294 -21.69 -3.79 42.44
CA TYR A 294 -21.31 -3.27 43.75
C TYR A 294 -20.13 -2.29 43.64
N ASP A 295 -19.11 -2.62 42.85
CA ASP A 295 -17.98 -1.72 42.58
C ASP A 295 -18.43 -0.39 41.98
N ASN A 296 -19.31 -0.42 40.97
CA ASN A 296 -19.87 0.77 40.35
C ASN A 296 -20.64 1.65 41.36
N VAL A 297 -21.49 1.04 42.20
CA VAL A 297 -22.23 1.77 43.25
C VAL A 297 -21.27 2.38 44.28
N LYS A 298 -20.26 1.61 44.72
CA LYS A 298 -19.24 2.04 45.68
C LYS A 298 -18.43 3.24 45.17
N ILE A 299 -17.90 3.18 43.95
CA ILE A 299 -17.17 4.29 43.30
C ILE A 299 -18.02 5.56 43.27
N ALA A 300 -19.31 5.41 42.95
CA ALA A 300 -20.23 6.53 42.95
C ALA A 300 -20.52 7.05 44.37
N ILE A 301 -20.58 6.20 45.41
CA ILE A 301 -20.73 6.64 46.82
C ILE A 301 -19.51 7.47 47.22
N GLU A 302 -18.29 6.95 47.03
CA GLU A 302 -17.04 7.64 47.35
C GLU A 302 -16.92 8.99 46.64
N THR A 303 -17.40 9.08 45.39
CA THR A 303 -17.40 10.32 44.60
C THR A 303 -18.36 11.37 45.16
N THR A 304 -19.58 10.99 45.56
CA THR A 304 -20.54 11.92 46.18
C THR A 304 -20.06 12.36 47.57
N THR A 305 -19.60 11.44 48.41
CA THR A 305 -19.05 11.77 49.74
C THR A 305 -17.84 12.70 49.64
N ARG A 306 -16.93 12.49 48.68
CA ARG A 306 -15.80 13.40 48.45
C ARG A 306 -16.28 14.81 48.11
N LYS A 307 -17.24 14.96 47.19
CA LYS A 307 -17.81 16.28 46.83
C LYS A 307 -18.36 17.00 48.06
N GLN A 308 -19.16 16.31 48.88
CA GLN A 308 -19.78 16.85 50.10
C GLN A 308 -18.78 17.25 51.19
N LEU A 309 -17.60 16.62 51.24
CA LEU A 309 -16.52 16.98 52.17
C LEU A 309 -15.63 18.13 51.67
N THR A 310 -15.77 18.53 50.40
CA THR A 310 -14.95 19.58 49.75
C THR A 310 -15.74 20.86 49.42
N SER A 311 -17.03 20.90 49.76
CA SER A 311 -17.95 22.03 49.55
C SER A 311 -18.33 22.70 50.86
#